data_AF-A0A5J5DEI1-F1
#
_entry.id   AF-A0A5J5DEI1-F1
#
_cell.length_a   1.000
_cell.length_b   1.000
_cell.length_c   1.000
_cell.angle_alpha   90.00
_cell.angle_beta   90.00
_cell.angle_gamma   90.00
#
_symmetry.space_group_name_H-M   'P 1'
#
loop_
_entity.id
_entity.type
_entity.pdbx_description
1 polymer ?
#
loop_
_entity_poly.entity_id
_entity_poly.type
_entity_poly.pdbx_seq_one_letter_code
_entity_poly.pdbx_strand_id
1 'polypeptide(L)'
;MEPRLLEFEHDPPNWRELAPPEALSSLSKKETKRQEVINELFATEHAHVRMLSVLQMIFSKPLEREGLLASPELAAIFPNLDEIIEMHYNFYENLKKLRLDDNFIVKSISTTVLNRVSHHSLYIVQFLFSLSMCAASG
;
A
#
# COMPACT_ATOMS: atom_id res chain seq x y z
N MET A 1 -20.43 -0.07 2.59
CA MET A 1 -19.02 -0.36 2.93
C MET A 1 -18.16 0.30 1.88
N GLU A 2 -17.04 0.93 2.24
CA GLU A 2 -16.13 1.49 1.23
C GLU A 2 -15.58 0.36 0.32
N PRO A 3 -15.59 0.50 -1.02
CA PRO A 3 -15.22 -0.56 -1.95
C PRO A 3 -13.85 -1.19 -1.71
N ARG A 4 -12.88 -0.40 -1.21
CA ARG A 4 -11.51 -0.84 -0.92
C ARG A 4 -11.47 -1.99 0.09
N LEU A 5 -12.44 -2.08 1.00
CA LEU A 5 -12.40 -3.06 2.09
C LEU A 5 -12.70 -4.47 1.63
N LEU A 6 -13.68 -4.60 0.74
CA LEU A 6 -14.07 -5.88 0.14
C LEU A 6 -12.90 -6.47 -0.63
N GLU A 7 -12.09 -5.62 -1.26
CA GLU A 7 -10.89 -6.03 -1.98
C GLU A 7 -9.81 -6.61 -1.07
N PHE A 8 -9.73 -6.16 0.19
CA PHE A 8 -8.73 -6.60 1.16
C PHE A 8 -9.20 -7.73 2.08
N GLU A 9 -10.40 -8.29 1.91
CA GLU A 9 -10.86 -9.40 2.76
C GLU A 9 -10.05 -10.68 2.56
N HIS A 10 -9.51 -10.90 1.35
CA HIS A 10 -8.83 -12.13 0.98
C HIS A 10 -7.42 -11.87 0.48
N ASP A 11 -6.51 -12.81 0.77
CA ASP A 11 -5.17 -12.75 0.23
C ASP A 11 -5.21 -12.95 -1.30
N PRO A 12 -4.35 -12.26 -2.06
CA PRO A 12 -4.36 -12.36 -3.50
C PRO A 12 -3.92 -13.75 -3.97
N PRO A 13 -4.47 -14.24 -5.10
CA PRO A 13 -4.09 -15.53 -5.66
C PRO A 13 -2.60 -15.61 -6.02
N ASN A 14 -2.05 -16.83 -5.96
CA ASN A 14 -0.65 -17.07 -6.27
C ASN A 14 -0.35 -16.71 -7.73
N TRP A 15 0.70 -15.93 -7.96
CA TRP A 15 1.06 -15.47 -9.31
C TRP A 15 1.34 -16.61 -10.29
N ARG A 16 1.79 -17.77 -9.79
CA ARG A 16 2.02 -18.97 -10.62
C ARG A 16 0.74 -19.62 -11.11
N GLU A 17 -0.38 -19.42 -10.43
CA GLU A 17 -1.69 -19.93 -10.87
C GLU A 17 -2.30 -19.04 -11.95
N LEU A 18 -1.86 -17.78 -12.02
CA LEU A 18 -2.38 -16.76 -12.93
C LEU A 18 -1.51 -16.58 -14.18
N ALA A 19 -0.22 -16.88 -14.07
CA ALA A 19 0.72 -16.77 -15.18
C ALA A 19 0.54 -17.90 -16.22
N PRO A 20 0.75 -17.63 -17.52
CA PRO A 20 0.72 -18.67 -18.55
C PRO A 20 1.71 -19.81 -18.27
N PRO A 21 1.30 -21.09 -18.35
CA PRO A 21 2.17 -22.23 -18.08
C PRO A 21 3.45 -22.24 -18.93
N GLU A 22 3.34 -21.85 -20.21
CA GLU A 22 4.47 -21.78 -21.14
C GLU A 22 5.49 -20.74 -20.68
N ALA A 23 5.01 -19.59 -20.22
CA ALA A 23 5.86 -18.53 -19.71
C ALA A 23 6.62 -18.98 -18.45
N LEU A 24 5.92 -19.62 -17.51
CA LEU A 24 6.54 -20.19 -16.28
C LEU A 24 7.63 -21.20 -16.60
N SER A 25 7.39 -22.09 -17.57
CA SER A 25 8.37 -23.12 -17.97
C SER A 25 9.64 -22.55 -18.59
N SER A 26 9.55 -21.34 -19.18
CA SER A 26 10.67 -20.66 -19.85
C SER A 26 11.57 -19.84 -18.90
N LEU A 27 11.16 -19.66 -17.64
CA LEU A 27 11.91 -18.82 -16.70
C LEU A 27 13.21 -19.50 -16.23
N SER A 28 14.32 -18.78 -16.33
CA SER A 28 15.56 -19.19 -15.66
C SER A 28 15.40 -19.13 -14.14
N LYS A 29 16.22 -19.88 -13.38
CA LYS A 29 16.22 -19.82 -11.90
C LYS A 29 16.37 -18.40 -11.35
N LYS A 30 17.23 -17.58 -11.97
CA LYS A 30 17.44 -16.17 -11.60
C LYS A 30 16.17 -15.36 -11.79
N GLU A 31 15.50 -15.56 -12.93
CA GLU A 31 14.28 -14.84 -13.27
C GLU A 31 13.10 -15.28 -12.39
N THR A 32 12.96 -16.58 -12.11
CA THR A 32 11.98 -17.08 -11.14
C THR A 32 12.16 -16.41 -9.79
N LYS A 33 13.40 -16.28 -9.31
CA LYS A 33 13.66 -15.61 -8.03
C LYS A 33 13.30 -14.12 -8.07
N ARG A 34 13.53 -13.45 -9.20
CA ARG A 34 13.11 -12.04 -9.38
C ARG A 34 11.59 -11.90 -9.34
N GLN A 35 10.85 -12.78 -10.02
CA GLN A 35 9.39 -12.80 -9.98
C GLN A 35 8.87 -13.09 -8.57
N GLU A 36 9.49 -14.00 -7.82
CA GLU A 36 9.13 -14.24 -6.41
C GLU A 36 9.22 -12.98 -5.56
N VAL A 37 10.35 -12.25 -5.63
CA VAL A 37 10.54 -11.01 -4.86
C VAL A 37 9.53 -9.93 -5.24
N ILE A 38 9.22 -9.81 -6.54
CA ILE A 38 8.20 -8.86 -7.02
C ILE A 38 6.81 -9.21 -6.50
N ASN A 39 6.44 -10.49 -6.53
CA ASN A 39 5.13 -10.92 -6.07
C ASN A 39 5.03 -10.91 -4.53
N GLU A 40 6.15 -11.09 -3.82
CA GLU A 40 6.23 -10.87 -2.37
C GLU A 40 6.01 -9.40 -2.01
N LEU A 41 6.63 -8.46 -2.73
CA LEU A 41 6.37 -7.02 -2.58
C LEU A 41 4.88 -6.70 -2.77
N PHE A 42 4.25 -7.27 -3.81
CA PHE A 42 2.81 -7.10 -4.03
C PHE A 42 1.96 -7.64 -2.87
N ALA A 43 2.23 -8.87 -2.41
CA ALA A 43 1.45 -9.51 -1.37
C ALA A 43 1.62 -8.83 -0.01
N THR A 44 2.84 -8.39 0.32
CA THR A 44 3.14 -7.67 1.56
C THR A 44 2.52 -6.28 1.56
N GLU A 45 2.52 -5.56 0.42
CA GLU A 45 1.85 -4.26 0.30
C GLU A 45 0.33 -4.41 0.43
N HIS A 46 -0.28 -5.41 -0.20
CA HIS A 46 -1.69 -5.74 -0.03
C HIS A 46 -2.05 -5.94 1.45
N ALA A 47 -1.27 -6.78 2.16
CA ALA A 47 -1.48 -7.04 3.58
C ALA A 47 -1.30 -5.76 4.43
N HIS A 48 -0.39 -4.87 4.03
CA HIS A 48 -0.18 -3.60 4.71
C HIS A 48 -1.37 -2.64 4.55
N VAL A 49 -1.89 -2.47 3.33
CA VAL A 49 -3.09 -1.65 3.07
C VAL A 49 -4.30 -2.20 3.83
N ARG A 50 -4.47 -3.53 3.87
CA ARG A 50 -5.50 -4.19 4.68
C ARG A 50 -5.39 -3.79 6.16
N MET A 51 -4.19 -3.89 6.73
CA MET A 51 -3.96 -3.55 8.14
C MET A 51 -4.27 -2.07 8.43
N LEU A 52 -3.80 -1.16 7.58
CA LEU A 52 -4.09 0.27 7.72
C LEU A 52 -5.60 0.56 7.62
N SER A 53 -6.30 -0.13 6.72
CA SER A 53 -7.76 0.00 6.57
C SER A 53 -8.50 -0.49 7.81
N VAL A 54 -8.07 -1.60 8.42
CA VAL A 54 -8.59 -2.09 9.72
C VAL A 54 -8.32 -1.06 10.82
N LEU A 55 -7.11 -0.49 10.87
CA LEU A 55 -6.75 0.53 11.84
C LEU A 55 -7.68 1.76 11.75
N GLN A 56 -7.95 2.22 10.53
CA GLN A 56 -8.87 3.34 10.30
C GLN A 56 -10.30 3.00 10.71
N MET A 57 -10.81 1.83 10.30
CA MET A 57 -12.23 1.53 10.40
C MET A 57 -12.70 0.96 11.72
N ILE A 58 -11.84 0.19 12.38
CA ILE A 58 -12.19 -0.49 13.62
C ILE A 58 -11.74 0.34 14.82
N PHE A 59 -10.76 1.24 14.64
CA PHE A 59 -10.24 2.07 15.72
C PHE A 59 -10.47 3.56 15.46
N SER A 60 -9.81 4.18 14.47
CA SER A 60 -9.82 5.64 14.31
C SER A 60 -11.23 6.23 14.12
N LYS A 61 -11.97 5.78 13.09
CA LYS A 61 -13.33 6.25 12.77
C LYS A 61 -14.35 5.97 13.89
N PRO A 62 -14.37 4.78 14.53
CA PRO A 62 -15.26 4.54 15.68
C PRO A 62 -14.93 5.40 16.90
N LEU A 63 -13.65 5.59 17.23
CA LEU A 63 -13.25 6.43 18.37
C LEU A 63 -13.73 7.88 18.22
N GLU A 64 -13.68 8.43 17.00
CA GLU A 64 -14.22 9.75 16.69
C GLU A 64 -15.75 9.78 16.76
N ARG A 65 -16.40 8.81 16.09
CA ARG A 65 -17.87 8.76 15.96
C ARG A 65 -18.58 8.58 17.30
N GLU A 66 -18.02 7.77 18.18
CA GLU A 66 -18.55 7.52 19.52
C GLU A 66 -18.14 8.62 20.51
N GLY A 67 -17.39 9.64 20.07
CA GLY A 67 -16.96 10.76 20.90
C GLY A 67 -15.97 10.38 22.00
N LEU A 68 -15.26 9.26 21.84
CA LEU A 68 -14.27 8.78 22.82
C LEU A 68 -12.97 9.57 22.76
N LEU A 69 -12.64 10.12 21.58
CA LEU A 69 -11.51 11.02 21.36
C LEU A 69 -11.91 12.15 20.43
N ALA A 70 -11.42 13.36 20.70
CA ALA A 70 -11.56 14.50 19.80
C ALA A 70 -10.57 14.42 18.64
N SER A 71 -10.87 15.08 17.52
CA SER A 71 -10.02 15.05 16.31
C SER A 71 -8.54 15.41 16.57
N PRO A 72 -8.17 16.38 17.45
CA PRO A 72 -6.76 16.64 17.77
C PRO A 72 -6.06 15.47 18.47
N GLU A 73 -6.76 14.73 19.34
CA GLU A 73 -6.22 13.56 20.04
C GLU A 73 -6.03 12.40 19.06
N LEU A 74 -6.98 12.21 18.16
CA LEU A 74 -6.87 11.23 17.07
C LEU A 74 -5.72 11.56 16.12
N ALA A 75 -5.53 12.83 15.76
CA ALA A 75 -4.41 13.25 14.92
C ALA A 75 -3.03 13.04 15.60
N ALA A 76 -2.98 13.08 16.93
CA ALA A 76 -1.76 12.75 17.68
C ALA A 76 -1.44 11.25 17.69
N ILE A 77 -2.47 10.39 17.69
CA ILE A 77 -2.32 8.92 17.73
C ILE A 77 -2.16 8.33 16.31
N PHE A 78 -2.94 8.83 15.35
CA PHE A 78 -3.03 8.37 13.97
C PHE A 78 -2.72 9.50 12.98
N PRO A 79 -1.50 10.06 13.01
CA PRO A 79 -1.14 11.20 12.17
C PRO A 79 -1.21 10.84 10.69
N ASN A 80 -1.96 11.63 9.91
CA ASN A 80 -2.12 11.52 8.46
C ASN A 80 -2.53 10.11 7.98
N LEU A 81 -3.35 9.40 8.76
CA LEU A 81 -3.72 8.01 8.47
C LEU A 81 -4.41 7.86 7.11
N ASP A 82 -5.28 8.81 6.76
CA ASP A 82 -6.03 8.78 5.50
C ASP A 82 -5.10 8.91 4.30
N GLU A 83 -4.14 9.83 4.35
CA GLU A 83 -3.20 10.03 3.26
C GLU A 83 -2.18 8.89 3.17
N ILE A 84 -1.77 8.32 4.31
CA ILE A 84 -0.93 7.11 4.34
C ILE A 84 -1.65 5.97 3.63
N ILE A 85 -2.91 5.69 4.00
CA ILE A 85 -3.72 4.65 3.35
C ILE A 85 -3.82 4.91 1.86
N GLU A 86 -4.15 6.12 1.44
CA GLU A 86 -4.30 6.48 0.03
C GLU A 86 -3.00 6.24 -0.76
N MET A 87 -1.86 6.66 -0.23
CA MET A 87 -0.59 6.43 -0.92
C MET A 87 -0.25 4.95 -1.09
N HIS A 88 -0.43 4.16 -0.03
CA HIS A 88 -0.14 2.72 -0.05
C HIS A 88 -1.12 1.98 -0.98
N TYR A 89 -2.40 2.36 -0.94
CA TYR A 89 -3.42 1.86 -1.86
C TYR A 89 -3.06 2.18 -3.32
N ASN A 90 -2.64 3.41 -3.63
CA ASN A 90 -2.23 3.79 -4.98
C ASN A 90 -1.00 2.99 -5.45
N PHE A 91 -0.05 2.71 -4.56
CA PHE A 91 1.10 1.88 -4.90
C PHE A 91 0.70 0.42 -5.16
N TYR A 92 -0.15 -0.14 -4.31
CA TYR A 92 -0.75 -1.46 -4.51
C TYR A 92 -1.45 -1.57 -5.87
N GLU A 93 -2.32 -0.61 -6.21
CA GLU A 93 -3.05 -0.60 -7.48
C GLU A 93 -2.11 -0.51 -8.69
N ASN A 94 -1.04 0.28 -8.59
CA ASN A 94 -0.03 0.34 -9.63
C ASN A 94 0.72 -1.00 -9.80
N LEU A 95 1.03 -1.70 -8.71
CA LEU A 95 1.62 -3.04 -8.77
C LEU A 95 0.63 -4.07 -9.35
N LYS A 96 -0.65 -4.00 -8.96
CA LYS A 96 -1.72 -4.85 -9.47
C LYS A 96 -1.87 -4.69 -10.98
N LYS A 97 -1.97 -3.45 -11.44
CA LYS A 97 -2.05 -3.11 -12.87
C LYS A 97 -0.83 -3.60 -13.62
N LEU A 98 0.37 -3.36 -13.10
CA LEU A 98 1.61 -3.86 -13.71
C LEU A 98 1.61 -5.38 -13.90
N ARG A 99 1.17 -6.15 -12.89
CA ARG A 99 1.06 -7.62 -12.98
C ARG A 99 0.07 -8.03 -14.06
N LEU A 100 -1.08 -7.35 -14.17
CA LEU A 100 -2.08 -7.65 -15.19
C LEU A 100 -1.56 -7.34 -16.60
N ASP A 101 -0.98 -6.16 -16.80
CA ASP A 101 -0.47 -5.69 -18.09
C ASP A 101 0.68 -6.60 -18.63
N ASP A 102 1.44 -7.21 -17.73
CA ASP A 102 2.55 -8.12 -18.04
C ASP A 102 2.18 -9.62 -17.96
N ASN A 103 0.88 -9.97 -17.93
CA ASN A 103 0.40 -11.35 -17.82
C ASN A 103 1.09 -12.13 -16.67
N PHE A 104 1.23 -11.47 -15.53
CA PHE A 104 1.83 -11.95 -14.28
C PHE A 104 3.34 -12.28 -14.36
N ILE A 105 4.01 -11.98 -15.48
CA ILE A 105 5.47 -12.08 -15.65
C ILE A 105 6.04 -10.68 -15.84
N VAL A 106 6.24 -9.98 -14.72
CA VAL A 106 6.61 -8.55 -14.71
C VAL A 106 7.97 -8.32 -15.35
N LYS A 107 8.04 -7.54 -16.43
CA LYS A 107 9.28 -7.27 -17.17
C LYS A 107 10.12 -6.18 -16.50
N SER A 108 9.49 -5.10 -16.05
CA SER A 108 10.14 -3.98 -15.38
C SER A 108 9.25 -3.44 -14.26
N ILE A 109 9.84 -3.23 -13.08
CA ILE A 109 9.15 -2.69 -11.91
C ILE A 109 9.70 -1.33 -11.45
N SER A 110 10.83 -0.90 -12.02
CA SER A 110 11.61 0.23 -11.51
C SER A 110 10.81 1.52 -11.44
N THR A 111 10.01 1.83 -12.46
CA THR A 111 9.18 3.04 -12.50
C THR A 111 8.12 3.03 -11.39
N THR A 112 7.44 1.90 -11.18
CA THR A 112 6.42 1.75 -10.13
C THR A 112 7.02 1.94 -8.74
N VAL A 113 8.21 1.37 -8.49
CA VAL A 113 8.93 1.54 -7.21
C VAL A 113 9.47 2.96 -7.04
N LEU A 114 10.07 3.55 -8.08
CA LEU A 114 10.62 4.90 -8.02
C LEU A 114 9.53 5.92 -7.70
N ASN A 115 8.37 5.84 -8.35
CA ASN A 115 7.25 6.72 -8.08
C ASN A 115 6.84 6.64 -6.59
N ARG A 116 6.78 5.42 -6.03
CA ARG A 116 6.48 5.22 -4.60
C ARG A 116 7.50 5.89 -3.68
N VAL A 117 8.80 5.70 -3.92
CA VAL A 117 9.86 6.27 -3.08
C VAL A 117 9.83 7.80 -3.14
N SER A 118 9.63 8.37 -4.34
CA SER A 118 9.50 9.81 -4.51
C SER A 118 8.31 10.38 -3.74
N HIS A 119 7.17 9.69 -3.72
CA HIS A 119 6.04 10.09 -2.88
C HIS A 119 6.39 9.99 -1.39
N HIS A 120 6.96 8.88 -0.91
CA HIS A 120 7.29 8.73 0.51
C HIS A 120 8.24 9.83 1.04
N SER A 121 9.24 10.24 0.25
CA SER A 121 10.11 11.36 0.59
C SER A 121 9.35 12.69 0.71
N LEU A 122 8.39 12.96 -0.19
CA LEU A 122 7.55 14.17 -0.11
C LEU A 122 6.68 14.18 1.15
N TYR A 123 6.18 13.02 1.59
CA TYR A 123 5.37 12.92 2.80
C TYR A 123 6.17 13.11 4.08
N ILE A 124 7.40 12.57 4.17
CA ILE A 124 8.28 12.87 5.30
C ILE A 124 8.56 14.37 5.37
N VAL A 125 8.82 15.01 4.21
CA VAL A 125 9.05 16.46 4.14
C VAL A 125 7.80 17.25 4.56
N GLN A 126 6.61 16.86 4.09
CA GLN A 126 5.35 17.49 4.47
C GLN A 126 5.04 17.31 5.97
N PHE A 127 5.28 16.11 6.52
CA PHE A 127 5.09 15.81 7.94
C PHE A 127 6.03 16.64 8.82
N LEU A 128 7.32 16.74 8.45
CA LEU A 128 8.28 17.59 9.14
C LEU A 128 7.94 19.08 9.04
N PHE A 129 7.41 19.53 7.89
CA PHE A 129 6.95 20.90 7.72
C PHE A 129 5.73 21.21 8.59
N SER A 130 4.73 20.32 8.63
CA SER A 130 3.57 20.45 9.51
C SER A 130 3.95 20.46 11.00
N LEU A 131 4.86 19.59 11.43
CA LEU A 131 5.42 19.60 12.80
C LEU A 131 6.13 20.92 13.13
N SER A 132 6.93 21.45 12.19
CA SER A 132 7.61 22.73 12.37
C SER A 132 6.64 23.91 12.47
N MET A 133 5.55 23.89 11.72
CA MET A 133 4.52 24.93 11.76
C MET A 133 3.67 24.86 13.04
N CYS A 134 3.35 23.66 13.52
CA CYS A 134 2.68 23.45 14.81
C CYS A 134 3.56 23.91 15.99
N ALA A 135 4.88 23.69 15.92
CA ALA A 135 5.82 24.16 16.95
C ALA A 135 6.08 25.67 16.93
N ALA A 136 5.89 26.34 15.79
CA ALA A 136 6.10 27.78 15.64
C ALA A 136 4.87 28.63 16.01
N SER A 137 3.73 28.00 16.30
CA SER A 137 2.46 28.66 16.61
C SER A 137 2.15 28.69 18.12
N GLY A 138 3.13 28.35 18.97
CA GLY A 138 3.03 28.31 20.43
C GLY A 138 3.95 29.31 21.12
#